data_AF-A0A822BFE2-F1
#
_entry.id   AF-A0A822BFE2-F1
#
_cell.length_a   1.000
_cell.length_b   1.000
_cell.length_c   1.000
_cell.angle_alpha   90.00
_cell.angle_beta   90.00
_cell.angle_gamma   90.00
#
_symmetry.space_group_name_H-M   'P 1'
#
loop_
_entity.id
_entity.type
_entity.pdbx_description
1 polymer ?
#
loop_
_entity_poly.entity_id
_entity_poly.type
_entity_poly.pdbx_seq_one_letter_code
_entity_poly.pdbx_strand_id
1 'polypeptide(L)'
;PDCLLTNALIPDWNKIPLLSTEADRVQRIGQLINQLPKVNYDNLRYLIRFLSDVARHSSVNKMTASNLSICIGSNLYPNEQSSNFSTPNLYANSSIIV
;
A
#
# COMPACT_ATOMS: atom_id res chain seq x y z
N PRO A 1 17.10 -3.98 -7.39
CA PRO A 1 16.14 -2.85 -7.45
C PRO A 1 15.31 -2.82 -6.17
N ASP A 2 15.14 -1.65 -5.56
CA ASP A 2 14.33 -1.46 -4.35
C ASP A 2 12.92 -0.96 -4.73
N CYS A 3 11.88 -1.46 -4.06
CA CYS A 3 10.52 -0.96 -4.26
C CYS A 3 10.35 0.44 -3.61
N LEU A 4 9.30 1.17 -3.99
CA LEU A 4 9.08 2.53 -3.49
C LEU A 4 8.94 2.58 -1.95
N LEU A 5 8.39 1.53 -1.33
CA LEU A 5 8.26 1.41 0.13
C LEU A 5 9.52 0.89 0.83
N THR A 6 10.60 0.66 0.08
CA THR A 6 11.91 0.14 0.54
C THR A 6 11.85 -1.28 1.12
N ASN A 7 12.70 -2.19 0.63
CA ASN A 7 12.72 -3.57 1.13
C ASN A 7 12.99 -3.66 2.64
N ALA A 8 13.73 -2.69 3.20
CA ALA A 8 14.06 -2.62 4.63
C ALA A 8 12.83 -2.48 5.56
N LEU A 9 11.75 -1.85 5.10
CA LEU A 9 10.55 -1.59 5.92
C LEU A 9 9.44 -2.63 5.70
N ILE A 10 9.58 -3.50 4.69
CA ILE A 10 8.60 -4.56 4.33
C ILE A 10 8.19 -5.43 5.53
N PRO A 11 9.09 -5.88 6.42
CA PRO A 11 8.70 -6.66 7.60
C PRO A 11 7.76 -5.90 8.54
N ASP A 12 7.87 -4.57 8.59
CA ASP A 12 7.00 -3.73 9.41
C ASP A 12 5.69 -3.40 8.70
N TRP A 13 5.70 -3.23 7.38
CA TRP A 13 4.48 -3.13 6.58
C TRP A 13 3.60 -4.38 6.76
N ASN A 14 4.20 -5.57 6.82
CA ASN A 14 3.49 -6.83 7.05
C ASN A 14 2.81 -6.94 8.42
N LYS A 15 3.19 -6.11 9.40
CA LYS A 15 2.57 -6.11 10.73
C LYS A 15 1.32 -5.24 10.81
N ILE A 16 1.12 -4.31 9.87
CA ILE A 16 -0.02 -3.37 9.90
C ILE A 16 -1.38 -4.10 9.86
N PRO A 17 -1.60 -5.13 9.02
CA PRO A 17 -2.87 -5.86 9.00
C PRO A 17 -3.18 -6.60 10.31
N LEU A 18 -2.17 -6.84 11.15
CA LEU A 18 -2.32 -7.53 12.44
C LEU A 18 -2.78 -6.58 13.55
N LEU A 19 -2.83 -5.26 13.31
CA LEU A 19 -3.26 -4.28 14.29
C LEU A 19 -4.78 -4.23 14.42
N SER A 20 -5.26 -4.22 15.66
CA SER A 20 -6.67 -4.39 16.00
C SER A 20 -7.56 -3.23 15.55
N THR A 21 -7.07 -1.99 15.60
CA THR A 21 -7.88 -0.80 15.30
C THR A 21 -7.41 -0.07 14.05
N GLU A 22 -8.34 0.59 13.36
CA GLU A 22 -8.02 1.44 12.22
C GLU A 22 -7.10 2.61 12.62
N ALA A 23 -7.33 3.19 13.79
CA ALA A 23 -6.48 4.26 14.32
C ALA A 23 -5.02 3.80 14.48
N ASP A 24 -4.80 2.60 15.03
CA ASP A 24 -3.46 2.03 15.18
C ASP A 24 -2.80 1.77 13.81
N ARG A 25 -3.57 1.29 12.83
CA ARG A 25 -3.09 1.09 11.45
C ARG A 25 -2.65 2.41 10.83
N VAL A 26 -3.50 3.44 10.88
CA VAL A 26 -3.21 4.77 10.33
C VAL A 26 -1.98 5.37 11.01
N GLN A 27 -1.90 5.28 12.34
CA GLN A 27 -0.75 5.75 13.09
C GLN A 27 0.54 5.02 12.66
N ARG A 28 0.51 3.69 12.55
CA ARG A 28 1.68 2.91 12.17
C ARG A 28 2.13 3.18 10.73
N ILE A 29 1.18 3.35 9.81
CA ILE A 29 1.45 3.76 8.41
C ILE A 29 2.16 5.10 8.39
N GLY A 30 1.66 6.10 9.15
CA GLY A 30 2.30 7.42 9.24
C GLY A 30 3.74 7.35 9.76
N GLN A 31 3.99 6.52 10.77
CA GLN A 31 5.34 6.28 11.28
C GLN A 31 6.28 5.67 10.24
N LEU A 32 5.81 4.68 9.45
CA LEU A 32 6.63 4.06 8.40
C LEU A 32 6.91 5.01 7.25
N ILE A 33 5.93 5.82 6.84
CA ILE A 33 6.12 6.85 5.82
C ILE A 33 7.21 7.83 6.26
N ASN A 34 7.23 8.24 7.53
CA ASN A 34 8.27 9.13 8.07
C ASN A 34 9.66 8.49 8.17
N GLN A 35 9.76 7.16 8.08
CA GLN A 35 11.03 6.42 8.06
C GLN A 35 11.56 6.20 6.63
N LEU A 36 10.79 6.54 5.60
CA LEU A 36 11.23 6.40 4.22
C LEU A 36 12.41 7.34 3.93
N PRO A 37 13.38 6.92 3.10
CA PRO A 37 14.37 7.83 2.54
C PRO A 37 13.68 8.99 1.81
N LYS A 38 14.28 10.18 1.87
CA LYS A 38 13.67 11.41 1.33
C LYS A 38 13.17 11.26 -0.11
N VAL A 39 13.94 10.60 -0.97
CA VAL A 39 13.59 10.37 -2.38
C VAL A 39 12.32 9.49 -2.51
N ASN A 40 12.23 8.42 -1.73
CA ASN A 40 11.07 7.52 -1.70
C ASN A 40 9.82 8.24 -1.16
N TYR A 41 9.98 9.02 -0.09
CA TYR A 41 8.90 9.83 0.47
C TYR A 41 8.36 10.85 -0.53
N ASP A 42 9.24 11.63 -1.18
CA ASP A 42 8.84 12.66 -2.14
C ASP A 42 8.07 12.04 -3.33
N ASN A 43 8.55 10.91 -3.83
CA ASN A 43 7.88 10.15 -4.89
C ASN A 43 6.53 9.58 -4.45
N LEU A 44 6.46 8.97 -3.26
CA LEU A 44 5.22 8.43 -2.70
C LEU A 44 4.19 9.55 -2.53
N ARG A 45 4.60 10.71 -2.00
CA ARG A 45 3.73 11.88 -1.82
C ARG A 45 3.18 12.37 -3.15
N TYR A 46 4.02 12.50 -4.18
CA TYR A 46 3.58 12.89 -5.50
C TYR A 46 2.59 11.88 -6.09
N LEU A 47 2.91 10.59 -5.98
CA LEU A 47 2.07 9.51 -6.47
C LEU A 47 0.70 9.52 -5.80
N ILE A 48 0.62 9.56 -4.47
CA ILE A 48 -0.66 9.61 -3.75
C ILE A 48 -1.50 10.82 -4.16
N ARG A 49 -0.88 11.99 -4.34
CA ARG A 49 -1.59 13.18 -4.82
C ARG A 49 -2.15 12.97 -6.23
N PHE A 50 -1.32 12.47 -7.14
CA PHE A 50 -1.74 12.18 -8.51
C PHE A 50 -2.92 11.19 -8.55
N LEU A 51 -2.87 10.13 -7.74
CA LEU A 51 -3.95 9.16 -7.66
C LEU A 51 -5.23 9.73 -7.07
N SER A 52 -5.12 10.64 -6.10
CA SER A 52 -6.27 11.37 -5.57
C SER A 52 -6.96 12.16 -6.68
N ASP A 53 -6.18 12.85 -7.52
CA ASP A 53 -6.73 13.61 -8.66
C ASP A 53 -7.35 12.67 -9.70
N VAL A 54 -6.73 11.53 -9.99
CA VAL A 54 -7.31 10.52 -10.89
C VAL A 54 -8.63 9.97 -10.34
N ALA A 55 -8.70 9.64 -9.04
CA ALA A 55 -9.91 9.13 -8.41
C ALA A 55 -11.07 10.14 -8.39
N ARG A 56 -10.77 11.44 -8.33
CA ARG A 56 -11.79 12.51 -8.43
C ARG A 56 -12.49 12.54 -9.80
N HIS A 57 -11.83 12.04 -10.85
CA HIS A 57 -12.40 11.92 -12.19
C HIS A 57 -13.03 10.55 -12.46
N SER A 58 -13.32 9.78 -11.41
CA SER A 58 -13.88 8.41 -11.48
C SER A 58 -15.21 8.30 -12.24
N SER A 59 -16.01 9.35 -12.30
CA SER A 59 -17.23 9.39 -13.11
C SER A 59 -16.97 9.18 -14.62
N VAL A 60 -15.81 9.65 -15.09
CA VAL A 60 -15.37 9.58 -16.50
C VAL A 60 -14.39 8.43 -16.71
N ASN A 61 -13.31 8.37 -15.93
CA ASN A 61 -12.24 7.37 -16.13
C ASN A 61 -12.53 6.00 -15.50
N LYS A 62 -13.64 5.87 -14.75
CA LYS A 62 -14.09 4.65 -14.05
C LYS A 62 -13.07 4.08 -13.04
N MET A 63 -12.04 4.84 -12.70
CA MET A 63 -11.04 4.46 -11.70
C MET A 63 -11.39 5.07 -10.36
N THR A 64 -11.98 4.25 -9.48
CA THR A 64 -12.17 4.61 -8.07
C THR A 64 -10.85 4.49 -7.30
N ALA A 65 -10.79 5.07 -6.10
CA ALA A 65 -9.62 4.91 -5.22
C ALA A 65 -9.28 3.44 -4.96
N SER A 66 -10.29 2.56 -4.85
CA SER A 66 -10.11 1.12 -4.68
C SER A 66 -9.53 0.45 -5.94
N ASN A 67 -9.98 0.84 -7.13
CA ASN A 67 -9.40 0.31 -8.38
C ASN A 67 -7.92 0.73 -8.54
N LEU A 68 -7.60 1.96 -8.16
CA LEU A 68 -6.22 2.47 -8.19
C LEU A 68 -5.34 1.78 -7.14
N SER A 69 -5.85 1.50 -5.94
CA SER A 69 -5.09 0.86 -4.88
C SER A 69 -4.65 -0.57 -5.25
N ILE A 70 -5.51 -1.31 -5.97
CA ILE A 70 -5.17 -2.66 -6.49
C ILE A 70 -4.02 -2.57 -7.50
N CYS A 71 -4.10 -1.68 -8.48
CA CYS A 71 -3.05 -1.55 -9.51
C CYS A 71 -1.69 -1.12 -8.94
N ILE A 72 -1.72 -0.36 -7.85
CA ILE A 72 -0.53 0.29 -7.30
C ILE A 72 0.08 -0.51 -6.16
N GLY A 73 -0.73 -1.28 -5.41
CA GLY A 73 -0.24 -2.23 -4.42
C GLY A 73 0.81 -3.19 -5.00
N SER A 74 0.57 -3.72 -6.21
CA SER A 74 1.52 -4.61 -6.91
C SER A 74 2.80 -3.93 -7.42
N ASN A 75 2.83 -2.59 -7.47
CA ASN A 75 4.00 -1.80 -7.89
C ASN A 75 4.75 -1.19 -6.69
N LEU A 76 4.08 -1.00 -5.56
CA LEU A 76 4.64 -0.44 -4.32
C LEU A 76 5.23 -1.48 -3.38
N TYR A 77 4.75 -2.72 -3.49
CA TYR A 77 5.17 -3.85 -2.67
C TYR A 77 5.95 -4.86 -3.52
N PRO A 78 7.01 -5.51 -2.99
CA PRO A 78 7.67 -6.58 -3.72
C PRO A 78 6.67 -7.70 -3.97
N ASN A 79 6.46 -8.07 -5.24
CA ASN A 79 5.80 -9.33 -5.55
C ASN A 79 6.76 -10.44 -5.16
N GLU A 80 6.50 -11.12 -4.04
CA GLU A 80 7.08 -12.43 -3.76
C GLU A 80 6.59 -13.41 -4.84
N GLN A 81 7.23 -13.40 -6.00
CA GLN A 81 7.07 -14.50 -6.95
C GLN A 81 7.88 -15.67 -6.42
N SER A 82 7.16 -16.74 -6.07
CA SER A 82 7.61 -18.12 -5.76
C SER A 82 8.13 -18.42 -4.34
N SER A 83 7.23 -18.81 -3.43
CA SER A 83 7.24 -20.17 -2.85
C SER A 83 5.98 -20.45 -2.00
N ASN A 84 5.21 -21.48 -2.40
CA ASN A 84 4.19 -22.21 -1.63
C ASN A 84 2.99 -21.43 -1.04
N PHE A 85 1.96 -21.24 -1.87
CA PHE A 85 0.58 -21.03 -1.44
C PHE A 85 0.10 -22.21 -0.57
N SER A 86 0.26 -22.08 0.75
CA SER A 86 -0.47 -22.84 1.76
C SER A 86 -0.66 -21.98 3.01
N THR A 87 -1.32 -20.83 2.88
CA THR A 87 -1.99 -20.17 4.01
C THR A 87 -3.38 -19.73 3.58
N PRO A 88 -4.40 -20.59 3.77
CA PRO A 88 -5.78 -20.24 3.46
C PRO A 88 -6.31 -19.37 4.59
N ASN A 89 -6.21 -18.04 4.49
CA ASN A 89 -7.24 -17.10 4.99
C ASN A 89 -6.90 -15.61 4.92
N LEU A 90 -5.68 -15.17 4.57
CA LEU A 90 -5.38 -13.73 4.67
C LEU A 90 -6.00 -12.89 3.53
N TYR A 91 -6.33 -13.52 2.39
CA TYR A 91 -6.98 -12.86 1.24
C TYR A 91 -8.51 -12.94 1.25
N ALA A 92 -9.14 -13.57 2.25
CA ALA A 92 -10.59 -13.74 2.32
C ALA A 92 -11.33 -12.49 2.85
N ASN A 93 -10.61 -11.54 3.44
CA ASN A 93 -11.20 -10.30 3.96
C ASN A 93 -10.76 -9.13 3.09
N SER A 94 -11.48 -8.93 1.98
CA SER A 94 -11.33 -7.89 0.97
C SER A 94 -11.51 -6.43 1.47
N SER A 95 -11.15 -6.14 2.72
CA SER A 95 -11.36 -4.83 3.35
C SER A 95 -10.09 -4.15 3.87
N ILE A 96 -8.89 -4.66 3.57
CA ILE A 96 -7.64 -4.14 4.18
C ILE A 96 -6.72 -3.43 3.18
N ILE A 97 -7.28 -3.01 2.03
CA ILE A 97 -6.73 -1.85 1.28
C ILE A 97 -7.90 -0.94 0.90
N VAL A 98 -8.60 -0.43 1.91
CA VAL A 98 -9.43 0.79 1.84
C VAL A 98 -9.21 1.57 3.11
#